data_AF-A0A4P5W6L7-F1
#
_entry.id   AF-A0A4P5W6L7-F1
#
_cell.length_a   1.000
_cell.length_b   1.000
_cell.length_c   1.000
_cell.angle_alpha   90.00
_cell.angle_beta   90.00
_cell.angle_gamma   90.00
#
_symmetry.space_group_name_H-M   'P 1'
#
loop_
_entity.id
_entity.type
_entity.pdbx_description
1 polymer ?
#
loop_
_entity_poly.entity_id
_entity_poly.type
_entity_poly.pdbx_seq_one_letter_code
_entity_poly.pdbx_strand_id
1 'polypeptide(L)'
;MDDLPSLASLLITARGSLSIAEVARLVGCSRRAIYFYEVDGKLPKIGTLNDLVRAMNPDKELIRRIYAAHKRDAVARNLARAAKRKGAS
;
A
#
# COMPACT_ATOMS: atom_id res chain seq x y z
N MET A 1 -19.79 -4.31 -11.61
CA MET A 1 -18.36 -3.98 -11.69
C MET A 1 -17.74 -4.57 -10.45
N ASP A 2 -16.89 -5.59 -10.58
CA ASP A 2 -16.12 -6.08 -9.43
C ASP A 2 -15.20 -4.95 -8.98
N ASP A 3 -15.54 -4.31 -7.86
CA ASP A 3 -14.69 -3.33 -7.20
C ASP A 3 -13.37 -4.01 -6.83
N LEU A 4 -12.35 -3.79 -7.65
CA LEU A 4 -11.03 -4.33 -7.40
C LEU A 4 -10.56 -3.85 -6.02
N PRO A 5 -10.01 -4.75 -5.18
CA PRO A 5 -9.66 -4.41 -3.81
C PRO A 5 -8.65 -3.25 -3.75
N SER A 6 -8.78 -2.42 -2.71
CA SER A 6 -7.85 -1.32 -2.45
C SER A 6 -6.49 -1.86 -1.98
N LEU A 7 -5.42 -1.10 -2.17
CA LEU A 7 -4.11 -1.45 -1.64
C LEU A 7 -4.16 -1.63 -0.11
N ALA A 8 -4.87 -0.74 0.58
CA ALA A 8 -5.06 -0.78 2.03
C ALA A 8 -5.68 -2.11 2.50
N SER A 9 -6.79 -2.52 1.88
CA SER A 9 -7.45 -3.80 2.19
C SER A 9 -6.53 -4.99 1.96
N LEU A 10 -5.77 -4.99 0.87
CA LEU A 10 -4.81 -6.07 0.57
C LEU A 10 -3.66 -6.12 1.57
N LEU A 11 -3.17 -4.97 2.05
CA LEU A 11 -2.13 -4.91 3.08
C LEU A 11 -2.64 -5.44 4.43
N ILE A 12 -3.88 -5.10 4.81
CA ILE A 12 -4.53 -5.66 6.00
C ILE A 12 -4.65 -7.18 5.88
N THR A 13 -5.10 -7.69 4.72
CA THR A 13 -5.18 -9.13 4.47
C THR A 13 -3.80 -9.80 4.55
N ALA A 14 -2.77 -9.19 3.96
CA ALA A 14 -1.42 -9.73 3.99
C ALA A 14 -0.80 -9.75 5.39
N ARG A 15 -1.07 -8.71 6.19
CA ARG A 15 -0.61 -8.64 7.58
C ARG A 15 -1.16 -9.80 8.42
N GLY A 16 -2.38 -10.25 8.12
CA GLY A 16 -3.02 -11.37 8.82
C GLY A 16 -3.11 -11.11 10.32
N SER A 17 -2.50 -11.98 11.12
CA SER A 17 -2.49 -11.89 12.59
C SER A 17 -1.40 -10.98 13.17
N LEU A 18 -0.42 -10.52 12.37
CA LEU A 18 0.63 -9.65 12.87
C LEU A 18 0.05 -8.31 13.31
N SER A 19 0.49 -7.78 14.45
CA SER A 19 0.10 -6.43 14.86
C SER A 19 0.81 -5.36 14.02
N ILE A 20 0.23 -4.16 13.97
CA ILE A 20 0.88 -2.98 13.37
C ILE A 20 2.28 -2.74 13.99
N ALA A 21 2.44 -3.00 15.28
CA ALA A 21 3.70 -2.83 15.98
C ALA A 21 4.77 -3.83 15.51
N GLU A 22 4.39 -5.08 15.30
CA GLU A 22 5.29 -6.12 14.80
C GLU A 22 5.73 -5.85 13.37
N VAL A 23 4.80 -5.51 12.48
CA VAL A 23 5.13 -5.16 11.09
C VAL A 23 6.05 -3.94 11.04
N ALA A 24 5.74 -2.91 11.84
CA ALA A 24 6.59 -1.71 11.93
C ALA A 24 8.02 -2.05 12.36
N ARG A 25 8.19 -2.97 13.32
CA ARG A 25 9.49 -3.45 13.79
C ARG A 25 10.25 -4.23 12.71
N LEU A 26 9.57 -5.13 11.99
CA LEU A 26 10.18 -5.94 10.93
C LEU A 26 10.64 -5.10 9.74
N VAL A 27 9.85 -4.09 9.38
CA VAL A 27 10.12 -3.19 8.25
C VAL A 27 11.08 -2.06 8.63
N GLY A 28 11.28 -1.79 9.93
CA GLY A 28 12.11 -0.68 10.39
C GLY A 28 11.46 0.69 10.17
N CYS A 29 10.13 0.79 10.33
CA CYS A 29 9.39 2.04 10.18
C CYS A 29 8.53 2.35 11.41
N SER A 30 7.89 3.53 11.45
CA SER A 30 7.02 3.88 12.57
C SER A 30 5.65 3.19 12.48
N ARG A 31 5.05 2.86 13.64
CA ARG A 31 3.67 2.36 13.74
C ARG A 31 2.67 3.24 12.98
N ARG A 32 2.89 4.56 13.01
CA ARG A 32 2.06 5.54 12.30
C ARG A 32 2.17 5.42 10.78
N ALA A 33 3.34 5.04 10.25
CA ALA A 33 3.49 4.81 8.82
C ALA A 33 2.63 3.63 8.35
N ILE A 34 2.65 2.51 9.07
CA ILE A 34 1.81 1.34 8.79
C ILE A 34 0.33 1.71 8.85
N TYR A 35 -0.10 2.43 9.90
CA TYR A 35 -1.47 2.92 10.01
C TYR A 35 -1.89 3.75 8.79
N PHE A 36 -1.03 4.64 8.31
CA PHE A 36 -1.32 5.43 7.12
C PHE A 36 -1.45 4.60 5.84
N TYR A 37 -0.73 3.48 5.73
CA TYR A 37 -0.82 2.60 4.56
C TYR A 37 -2.09 1.74 4.58
N GLU A 38 -2.49 1.26 5.77
CA GLU A 38 -3.64 0.38 5.94
C GLU A 38 -4.98 1.11 6.11
N VAL A 39 -4.99 2.33 6.66
CA VAL A 39 -6.23 3.04 7.01
C VAL A 39 -6.43 4.28 6.15
N ASP A 40 -5.44 5.16 6.08
CA ASP A 40 -5.55 6.41 5.32
C ASP A 40 -5.31 6.23 3.80
N GLY A 41 -4.99 5.01 3.35
CA GLY A 41 -4.72 4.71 1.94
C GLY A 41 -3.52 5.48 1.38
N LYS A 42 -2.55 5.82 2.24
CA LYS A 42 -1.32 6.47 1.80
C LYS A 42 -0.50 5.49 0.98
N LEU A 43 -0.09 5.91 -0.21
CA LEU A 43 0.76 5.08 -1.06
C LEU A 43 2.19 4.97 -0.47
N PRO A 44 2.68 3.78 -0.10
CA PRO A 44 4.05 3.57 0.33
C PRO A 44 5.03 3.72 -0.85
N LYS A 45 6.31 4.01 -0.55
CA LYS A 45 7.38 3.91 -1.55
C LYS A 45 7.56 2.44 -1.95
N ILE A 46 8.03 2.18 -3.16
CA ILE A 46 8.21 0.81 -3.65
C ILE A 46 9.17 -0.01 -2.77
N GLY A 47 10.26 0.60 -2.28
CA GLY A 47 11.17 -0.07 -1.32
C GLY A 47 10.45 -0.51 -0.05
N THR A 48 9.70 0.40 0.58
CA THR A 48 8.88 0.09 1.76
C THR A 48 7.81 -0.96 1.47
N LEU A 49 7.20 -0.97 0.28
CA LEU A 49 6.25 -2.00 -0.11
C LEU A 49 6.92 -3.38 -0.21
N ASN A 50 8.13 -3.44 -0.78
CA ASN A 50 8.89 -4.68 -0.85
C ASN A 50 9.22 -5.21 0.55
N ASP A 51 9.63 -4.32 1.46
CA ASP A 51 9.94 -4.69 2.84
C ASP A 51 8.68 -5.17 3.59
N LEU A 52 7.53 -4.51 3.38
CA LEU A 52 6.23 -4.94 3.91
C LEU A 52 5.87 -6.34 3.43
N VAL A 53 5.92 -6.58 2.12
CA VAL A 53 5.59 -7.89 1.54
C VAL A 53 6.53 -8.98 2.07
N ARG A 54 7.83 -8.68 2.22
CA ARG A 54 8.79 -9.61 2.81
C ARG A 54 8.49 -9.90 4.29
N ALA A 55 8.17 -8.87 5.06
CA ALA A 55 7.87 -9.00 6.49
C ALA A 55 6.57 -9.79 6.76
N MET A 56 5.54 -9.56 5.94
CA MET A 56 4.25 -10.23 6.08
C MET A 56 4.23 -11.62 5.43
N ASN A 57 5.13 -11.87 4.47
CA ASN A 57 5.26 -13.13 3.73
C ASN A 57 3.92 -13.73 3.23
N PRO A 58 3.08 -12.95 2.51
CA PRO A 58 1.81 -13.45 1.97
C PRO A 58 2.04 -14.42 0.80
N ASP A 59 0.98 -15.13 0.38
CA ASP A 59 1.05 -16.02 -0.77
C ASP A 59 1.32 -15.29 -2.10
N LYS A 60 1.77 -16.03 -3.10
CA LYS A 60 2.17 -15.49 -4.42
C LYS A 60 1.04 -14.74 -5.12
N GLU A 61 -0.22 -15.13 -4.92
CA GLU A 61 -1.35 -14.47 -5.56
C GLU A 61 -1.62 -13.11 -4.92
N LEU A 62 -1.65 -13.06 -3.59
CA LEU A 62 -1.82 -11.83 -2.83
C LEU A 62 -0.68 -10.83 -3.10
N ILE A 63 0.56 -11.32 -3.22
CA ILE A 63 1.70 -10.50 -3.65
C ILE A 63 1.40 -9.81 -4.98
N ARG A 64 0.97 -10.55 -6.01
CA ARG A 64 0.67 -9.97 -7.33
C ARG A 64 -0.43 -8.91 -7.24
N ARG A 65 -1.49 -9.18 -6.47
CA ARG A 65 -2.61 -8.25 -6.27
C ARG A 65 -2.13 -6.96 -5.59
N ILE A 66 -1.25 -7.04 -4.59
CA ILE A 66 -0.68 -5.88 -3.89
C ILE A 66 0.07 -4.97 -4.87
N TYR A 67 0.98 -5.52 -5.69
CA TYR A 67 1.74 -4.71 -6.64
C TYR A 67 0.86 -4.13 -7.75
N ALA A 68 -0.14 -4.87 -8.21
CA ALA A 68 -1.11 -4.37 -9.19
C ALA A 68 -1.90 -3.17 -8.63
N ALA A 69 -2.39 -3.28 -7.39
CA ALA A 69 -3.08 -2.20 -6.70
C ALA A 69 -2.17 -0.98 -6.49
N HIS A 70 -0.93 -1.19 -6.05
CA HIS A 70 0.04 -0.11 -5.88
C HIS A 70 0.30 0.66 -7.18
N LYS A 71 0.51 -0.06 -8.30
CA LYS A 71 0.71 0.55 -9.61
C LYS A 71 -0.50 1.37 -10.05
N ARG A 72 -1.71 0.84 -9.88
CA ARG A 72 -2.96 1.56 -10.20
C ARG A 72 -3.09 2.84 -9.38
N ASP A 73 -2.87 2.76 -8.07
CA ASP A 73 -3.01 3.90 -7.17
C ASP A 73 -1.92 4.97 -7.43
N ALA A 74 -0.71 4.54 -7.81
CA ALA A 74 0.35 5.44 -8.27
C ALA A 74 -0.03 6.21 -9.53
N VAL A 75 -0.62 5.52 -10.52
CA VAL A 75 -1.11 6.14 -11.76
C VAL A 75 -2.23 7.13 -11.45
N ALA A 76 -3.22 6.74 -10.64
CA ALA A 76 -4.32 7.62 -10.25
C ALA A 76 -3.82 8.90 -9.55
N ARG A 77 -2.85 8.77 -8.62
CA ARG A 77 -2.23 9.93 -7.95
C ARG A 77 -1.47 10.84 -8.91
N ASN A 78 -0.76 10.28 -9.89
CA ASN A 78 -0.04 11.06 -10.89
C ASN A 78 -1.00 11.80 -11.82
N LEU A 79 -2.09 11.15 -12.25
CA LEU A 79 -3.16 11.79 -13.04
C LEU A 79 -3.82 12.94 -12.28
N ALA A 80 -4.17 12.73 -10.99
CA ALA A 80 -4.74 13.78 -10.16
C ALA A 80 -3.79 14.97 -9.97
N ARG A 81 -2.48 14.72 -9.78
CA ARG A 81 -1.46 15.77 -9.72
C ARG A 81 -1.32 16.53 -11.04
N ALA A 82 -1.35 15.83 -12.17
CA ALA A 82 -1.27 16.45 -13.49
C ALA A 82 -2.51 17.31 -13.79
N ALA A 83 -3.71 16.84 -13.44
CA ALA A 83 -4.94 17.60 -13.56
C ALA A 83 -4.91 18.89 -12.71
N LYS A 84 -4.44 18.80 -11.45
CA LYS A 84 -4.29 19.98 -10.58
C LYS A 84 -3.31 21.02 -11.13
N ARG A 85 -2.26 20.60 -11.84
CA ARG A 85 -1.32 21.52 -12.50
C ARG A 85 -1.92 22.22 -13.71
N LYS A 86 -2.79 21.53 -14.47
CA LYS A 86 -3.46 22.11 -15.64
C LYS A 86 -4.59 23.08 -15.29
N GLY A 87 -5.24 22.90 -14.14
CA GLY A 87 -6.30 23.81 -13.66
C GLY A 87 -5.80 25.03 -12.88
N ALA A 88 -4.48 25.16 -12.69
CA ALA A 88 -3.83 26.28 -12.00
C ALA A 88 -3.07 27.21 -12.98
N SER A 89 -3.30 27.05 -14.28
CA SER A 89 -2.74 27.87 -15.37
C SER A 89 -3.87 28.59 -16.09
#